data_AF-A0AA40D5H7-F1
#
_entry.id   AF-A0AA40D5H7-F1
#
_cell.length_a   1.000
_cell.length_b   1.000
_cell.length_c   1.000
_cell.angle_alpha   90.00
_cell.angle_beta   90.00
_cell.angle_gamma   90.00
#
_symmetry.space_group_name_H-M   'P 1'
#
loop_
_entity.id
_entity.type
_entity.pdbx_description
1 polymer ?
#
loop_
_entity_poly.entity_id
_entity_poly.type
_entity_poly.pdbx_seq_one_letter_code
_entity_poly.pdbx_strand_id
1 'polypeptide(L)'
;MWSKPLLGLQAAAVAVAAINIPNLDFDQQTIDSGLALQAISSYALLKATTHFSGSCTPDKLKIRQEWRTLSKPQRRQYIAAVQCIQAKPSLLPPGLVPAAQSVFDDFVYVHYNLTPFTHGTGNFLSWHRYYMHTYETHLRSCGYTGALPYWSWPLDLDSVASSPLFDGSDTSIGSDGAPVPHEGMKLDWPGSTPSGDPFVYVSPGSGGGCIRSGPFANSTINFGQVSLPIYGQPHTLSSPDPTAANQSRCIKRDLNEEPGRKWSTFRNITELILQNKNIEWFQGVMQGMTQYTGGRASLGVHGAGHYMIGGDPGSDPWITPGDPGFYFHHAGVDRVWWLWQMMDLEGGRREVFGTNTAMNNPPSEDTTVEDWLDMGPLAEKVRIKEVMNSVGGELCYVYV
;
A
#
# COMPACT_ATOMS: atom_id res chain seq x y z
N MET A 1 30.15 32.04 -0.33
CA MET A 1 30.74 32.21 -1.67
C MET A 1 30.20 31.09 -2.55
N TRP A 2 29.38 31.48 -3.54
CA TRP A 2 29.02 30.79 -4.80
C TRP A 2 28.46 29.35 -4.70
N SER A 3 27.15 29.10 -4.81
CA SER A 3 26.28 29.14 -6.01
C SER A 3 26.57 28.08 -7.09
N LYS A 4 25.58 27.19 -7.26
CA LYS A 4 25.09 26.56 -8.52
C LYS A 4 25.65 25.19 -8.97
N PRO A 5 24.82 24.42 -9.73
CA PRO A 5 24.55 23.00 -9.53
C PRO A 5 25.14 22.11 -10.62
N LEU A 6 25.40 20.84 -10.30
CA LEU A 6 25.66 19.74 -11.22
C LEU A 6 24.81 18.57 -10.71
N LEU A 7 23.73 18.14 -11.39
CA LEU A 7 23.83 17.17 -12.50
C LEU A 7 24.93 16.15 -12.21
N GLY A 8 24.61 15.26 -11.27
CA GLY A 8 25.48 14.20 -10.78
C GLY A 8 24.68 12.95 -10.48
N LEU A 9 23.92 12.46 -11.48
CA LEU A 9 23.45 11.08 -11.53
C LEU A 9 24.65 10.17 -11.79
N GLN A 10 25.55 10.05 -10.83
CA GLN A 10 26.58 9.02 -10.78
C GLN A 10 26.88 8.66 -9.33
N ALA A 11 26.16 7.67 -8.82
CA ALA A 11 26.64 6.81 -7.75
C ALA A 11 26.10 5.40 -8.01
N ALA A 12 27.03 4.54 -8.45
CA ALA A 12 26.86 3.12 -8.81
C ALA A 12 25.98 2.84 -10.05
N ALA A 13 26.45 3.28 -11.23
CA ALA A 13 26.23 2.47 -12.42
C ALA A 13 27.00 1.15 -12.21
N VAL A 14 26.33 0.14 -11.62
CA VAL A 14 26.63 -1.23 -12.04
C VAL A 14 26.48 -1.19 -13.56
N ALA A 15 27.49 -1.64 -14.29
CA ALA A 15 27.43 -1.70 -15.74
C ALA A 15 26.25 -2.57 -16.15
N VAL A 16 25.07 -1.97 -16.36
CA VAL A 16 23.89 -2.63 -16.94
C VAL A 16 24.14 -2.71 -18.44
N ALA A 17 25.19 -3.42 -18.83
CA ALA A 17 25.32 -3.91 -20.18
C ALA A 17 24.26 -5.00 -20.34
N ALA A 18 23.19 -4.70 -21.09
CA ALA A 18 22.24 -5.67 -21.63
C ALA A 18 21.84 -6.81 -20.68
N ILE A 19 21.50 -6.51 -19.43
CA ILE A 19 21.09 -7.55 -18.50
C ILE A 19 19.65 -7.96 -18.85
N ASN A 20 19.50 -9.14 -19.44
CA ASN A 20 18.22 -9.80 -19.59
C ASN A 20 17.83 -10.44 -18.25
N ILE A 21 17.45 -9.60 -17.27
CA ILE A 21 17.08 -10.02 -15.90
C ILE A 21 16.01 -11.13 -15.87
N PRO A 22 15.02 -11.20 -16.78
CA PRO A 22 14.04 -12.31 -16.80
C PRO A 22 14.67 -13.71 -16.84
N ASN A 23 15.92 -13.83 -17.30
CA ASN A 23 16.67 -15.08 -17.42
C ASN A 23 17.82 -15.21 -16.40
N LEU A 24 17.97 -14.27 -15.47
CA LEU A 24 18.98 -14.35 -14.43
C LEU A 24 18.46 -15.17 -13.24
N ASP A 25 19.23 -16.18 -12.86
CA ASP A 25 19.08 -16.89 -11.61
C ASP A 25 19.97 -16.20 -10.56
N PHE A 26 19.34 -15.59 -9.56
CA PHE A 26 20.06 -14.93 -8.46
C PHE A 26 20.32 -15.96 -7.36
N ASP A 27 21.55 -16.04 -6.86
CA ASP A 27 21.80 -16.84 -5.67
C ASP A 27 21.04 -16.30 -4.45
N GLN A 28 20.82 -17.16 -3.46
CA GLN A 28 20.01 -16.82 -2.29
C GLN A 28 20.63 -15.66 -1.47
N GLN A 29 21.95 -15.53 -1.44
CA GLN A 29 22.62 -14.45 -0.71
C GLN A 29 22.33 -13.08 -1.37
N THR A 30 22.29 -13.04 -2.70
CA THR A 30 21.95 -11.86 -3.49
C THR A 30 20.47 -11.49 -3.34
N ILE A 31 19.59 -12.49 -3.21
CA ILE A 31 18.17 -12.31 -2.88
C ILE A 31 18.01 -11.74 -1.47
N ASP A 32 18.63 -12.37 -0.46
CA ASP A 32 18.48 -12.02 0.94
C ASP A 32 19.05 -10.64 1.27
N SER A 33 20.12 -10.23 0.59
CA SER A 33 20.75 -8.91 0.74
C SER A 33 19.98 -7.76 0.07
N GLY A 34 18.97 -8.07 -0.75
CA GLY A 34 18.21 -7.07 -1.50
C GLY A 34 18.88 -6.60 -2.80
N LEU A 35 20.09 -7.07 -3.12
CA LEU A 35 20.79 -6.74 -4.37
C LEU A 35 20.02 -7.22 -5.60
N ALA A 36 19.37 -8.38 -5.53
CA ALA A 36 18.50 -8.87 -6.60
C ALA A 36 17.32 -7.90 -6.84
N LEU A 37 16.66 -7.43 -5.77
CA LEU A 37 15.56 -6.47 -5.87
C LEU A 37 16.02 -5.12 -6.45
N GLN A 38 17.23 -4.68 -6.11
CA GLN A 38 17.83 -3.47 -6.69
C GLN A 38 18.09 -3.62 -8.19
N ALA A 39 18.59 -4.77 -8.64
CA ALA A 39 18.79 -5.07 -10.05
C ALA A 39 17.45 -5.08 -10.80
N ILE A 40 16.43 -5.75 -10.26
CA ILE A 40 15.05 -5.77 -10.80
C ILE A 40 14.51 -4.34 -10.91
N SER A 41 14.69 -3.50 -9.89
CA SER A 41 14.26 -2.10 -9.89
C SER A 41 14.93 -1.28 -11.00
N SER A 42 16.23 -1.48 -11.20
CA SER A 42 16.99 -0.79 -12.25
C SER A 42 16.52 -1.19 -13.66
N TYR A 43 16.27 -2.48 -13.87
CA TYR A 43 15.71 -2.98 -15.14
C TYR A 43 14.29 -2.49 -15.38
N ALA A 44 13.44 -2.52 -14.36
CA ALA A 44 12.07 -2.04 -14.44
C ALA A 44 12.01 -0.56 -14.85
N LEU A 45 12.90 0.28 -14.32
CA LEU A 45 13.03 1.68 -14.70
C LEU A 45 13.43 1.84 -16.17
N LEU A 46 14.45 1.09 -16.64
CA LEU A 46 14.87 1.10 -18.04
C LEU A 46 13.75 0.64 -18.99
N LYS A 47 12.98 -0.37 -18.58
CA LYS A 47 11.83 -0.87 -19.36
C LYS A 47 10.70 0.15 -19.42
N ALA A 48 10.26 0.67 -18.27
CA ALA A 48 9.18 1.65 -18.24
C ALA A 48 9.51 2.90 -19.08
N THR A 49 10.75 3.42 -18.97
CA THR A 49 11.17 4.63 -19.70
C THR A 49 11.31 4.46 -21.22
N THR A 50 11.14 3.25 -21.76
CA THR A 50 11.08 3.01 -23.21
C THR A 50 9.66 2.70 -23.72
N HIS A 51 8.66 2.63 -22.83
CA HIS A 51 7.28 2.19 -23.13
C HIS A 51 6.21 3.24 -22.80
N PHE A 52 6.54 4.51 -23.01
CA PHE A 52 5.58 5.61 -22.90
C PHE A 52 4.43 5.45 -23.90
N SER A 53 3.22 5.82 -23.48
CA SER A 53 2.03 5.83 -24.34
C SER A 53 1.01 6.87 -23.90
N GLY A 54 0.07 7.21 -24.79
CA GLY A 54 -1.01 8.16 -24.49
C GLY A 54 -0.47 9.56 -24.17
N SER A 55 -0.94 10.15 -23.07
CA SER A 55 -0.60 11.52 -22.67
C SER A 55 0.71 11.63 -21.86
N CYS A 56 1.29 10.49 -21.46
CA CYS A 56 2.51 10.42 -20.67
C CYS A 56 3.76 10.60 -21.53
N THR A 57 4.59 11.55 -21.14
CA THR A 57 5.84 11.92 -21.82
C THR A 57 6.97 12.05 -20.80
N PRO A 58 8.25 11.94 -21.21
CA PRO A 58 9.38 12.04 -20.29
C PRO A 58 9.39 13.32 -19.43
N ASP A 59 8.91 14.45 -19.95
CA ASP A 59 8.82 15.73 -19.24
C ASP A 59 7.69 15.78 -18.18
N LYS A 60 6.68 14.92 -18.32
CA LYS A 60 5.56 14.77 -17.36
C LYS A 60 5.78 13.64 -16.36
N LEU A 61 6.85 12.87 -16.53
CA LEU A 61 7.11 11.68 -15.74
C LEU A 61 7.36 12.05 -14.27
N LYS A 62 6.55 11.46 -13.40
CA LYS A 62 6.71 11.57 -11.94
C LYS A 62 7.57 10.43 -11.41
N ILE A 63 8.43 10.74 -10.44
CA ILE A 63 9.33 9.76 -9.84
C ILE A 63 8.92 9.53 -8.40
N ARG A 64 8.29 8.38 -8.14
CA ARG A 64 7.92 7.92 -6.80
C ARG A 64 9.15 7.33 -6.12
N GLN A 65 9.49 7.88 -4.97
CA GLN A 65 10.75 7.62 -4.27
C GLN A 65 10.49 7.03 -2.89
N GLU A 66 11.45 6.26 -2.39
CA GLU A 66 11.41 5.76 -1.02
C GLU A 66 11.44 6.95 -0.03
N TRP A 67 10.57 6.96 0.98
CA TRP A 67 10.40 8.09 1.90
C TRP A 67 11.71 8.62 2.52
N ARG A 68 12.64 7.73 2.87
CA ARG A 68 13.93 8.07 3.49
C ARG A 68 14.82 8.90 2.56
N THR A 69 14.64 8.79 1.25
CA THR A 69 15.41 9.54 0.24
C THR A 69 14.91 10.98 0.06
N LEU A 70 13.66 11.27 0.43
CA LEU A 70 13.13 12.63 0.35
C LEU A 70 13.81 13.55 1.38
N SER A 71 14.09 14.78 0.96
CA SER A 71 14.58 15.82 1.86
C SER A 71 13.50 16.23 2.87
N LYS A 72 13.92 16.73 4.04
CA LYS A 72 13.00 17.21 5.08
C LYS A 72 11.95 18.22 4.55
N PRO A 73 12.29 19.22 3.72
CA PRO A 73 11.29 20.10 3.11
C PRO A 73 10.26 19.38 2.24
N GLN A 74 10.67 18.40 1.43
CA GLN A 74 9.74 17.60 0.62
C GLN A 74 8.79 16.77 1.48
N ARG A 75 9.29 16.18 2.58
CA ARG A 75 8.47 15.46 3.55
C ARG A 75 7.43 16.37 4.19
N ARG A 76 7.83 17.56 4.64
CA ARG A 76 6.90 18.57 5.20
C ARG A 76 5.86 19.03 4.17
N GLN A 77 6.23 19.17 2.90
CA GLN A 77 5.27 19.52 1.85
C GLN A 77 4.20 18.43 1.65
N TYR A 78 4.59 17.15 1.67
CA TYR A 78 3.64 16.04 1.65
C TYR A 78 2.71 16.09 2.86
N ILE A 79 3.28 16.19 4.07
CA ILE A 79 2.52 16.24 5.33
C ILE A 79 1.49 17.37 5.32
N ALA A 80 1.91 18.57 4.90
CA ALA A 80 1.01 19.73 4.80
C ALA A 80 -0.14 19.49 3.81
N ALA A 81 0.10 18.79 2.71
CA ALA A 81 -0.94 18.46 1.75
C ALA A 81 -1.95 17.43 2.31
N VAL A 82 -1.49 16.44 3.10
CA VAL A 82 -2.39 15.49 3.79
C VAL A 82 -3.26 16.23 4.80
N GLN A 83 -2.66 17.08 5.64
CA GLN A 83 -3.41 17.88 6.61
C GLN A 83 -4.41 18.82 5.92
N CYS A 84 -4.08 19.35 4.74
CA CYS A 84 -4.99 20.15 3.94
C CYS A 84 -6.22 19.36 3.47
N ILE A 85 -6.07 18.13 2.96
CA ILE A 85 -7.24 17.32 2.57
C ILE A 85 -8.03 16.81 3.77
N GLN A 86 -7.41 16.64 4.95
CA GLN A 86 -8.10 16.39 6.22
C GLN A 86 -8.92 17.59 6.69
N ALA A 87 -8.56 18.81 6.28
CA ALA A 87 -9.29 20.03 6.62
C ALA A 87 -10.33 20.44 5.55
N LYS A 88 -10.24 19.92 4.32
CA LYS A 88 -11.22 20.19 3.26
C LYS A 88 -12.51 19.41 3.54
N PRO A 89 -13.70 20.04 3.44
CA PRO A 89 -14.97 19.35 3.63
C PRO A 89 -15.16 18.16 2.70
N SER A 90 -15.85 17.14 3.17
CA SER A 90 -16.28 15.98 2.36
C SER A 90 -17.00 16.41 1.07
N LEU A 91 -16.75 15.66 0.00
CA LEU A 91 -17.40 15.78 -1.31
C LEU A 91 -18.69 14.96 -1.40
N LEU A 92 -18.95 14.08 -0.42
CA LEU A 92 -20.19 13.30 -0.38
C LEU A 92 -21.40 14.22 -0.12
N PRO A 93 -22.59 13.86 -0.63
CA PRO A 93 -23.80 14.59 -0.30
C PRO A 93 -24.00 14.71 1.23
N PRO A 94 -24.34 15.90 1.76
CA PRO A 94 -24.54 16.09 3.19
C PRO A 94 -25.52 15.09 3.81
N GLY A 95 -25.10 14.44 4.89
CA GLY A 95 -25.92 13.45 5.61
C GLY A 95 -25.93 12.04 5.02
N LEU A 96 -25.35 11.81 3.83
CA LEU A 96 -25.26 10.47 3.25
C LEU A 96 -24.38 9.53 4.09
N VAL A 97 -23.23 10.03 4.53
CA VAL A 97 -22.26 9.30 5.37
C VAL A 97 -21.88 10.22 6.53
N PRO A 98 -22.63 10.20 7.66
CA PRO A 98 -22.40 11.13 8.77
C PRO A 98 -20.99 11.10 9.39
N ALA A 99 -20.27 9.98 9.29
CA ALA A 99 -18.88 9.86 9.70
C ALA A 99 -17.91 10.62 8.78
N ALA A 100 -18.25 10.83 7.50
CA ALA A 100 -17.37 11.47 6.54
C ALA A 100 -17.45 12.99 6.64
N GLN A 101 -16.42 13.61 7.23
CA GLN A 101 -16.39 15.05 7.48
C GLN A 101 -15.43 15.79 6.54
N SER A 102 -14.44 15.07 6.00
CA SER A 102 -13.38 15.63 5.16
C SER A 102 -13.18 14.86 3.86
N VAL A 103 -12.45 15.45 2.90
CA VAL A 103 -11.98 14.74 1.70
C VAL A 103 -11.17 13.49 2.09
N PHE A 104 -10.38 13.57 3.17
CA PHE A 104 -9.65 12.40 3.68
C PHE A 104 -10.60 11.30 4.18
N ASP A 105 -11.71 11.66 4.81
CA ASP A 105 -12.73 10.69 5.22
C ASP A 105 -13.48 10.07 4.03
N ASP A 106 -13.62 10.79 2.91
CA ASP A 106 -14.20 10.22 1.69
C ASP A 106 -13.35 9.08 1.14
N PHE A 107 -12.02 9.17 1.25
CA PHE A 107 -11.11 8.06 0.91
C PHE A 107 -11.36 6.85 1.82
N VAL A 108 -11.58 7.06 3.12
CA VAL A 108 -11.93 5.98 4.06
C VAL A 108 -13.28 5.36 3.69
N TYR A 109 -14.30 6.18 3.39
CA TYR A 109 -15.61 5.69 2.99
C TYR A 109 -15.56 4.87 1.69
N VAL A 110 -14.90 5.39 0.66
CA VAL A 110 -14.79 4.72 -0.65
C VAL A 110 -14.12 3.37 -0.48
N HIS A 111 -13.08 3.28 0.34
CA HIS A 111 -12.44 2.01 0.67
C HIS A 111 -13.38 1.08 1.44
N TYR A 112 -13.98 1.55 2.54
CA TYR A 112 -14.94 0.80 3.35
C TYR A 112 -16.08 0.20 2.50
N ASN A 113 -16.68 1.03 1.65
CA ASN A 113 -17.82 0.66 0.83
C ASN A 113 -17.45 -0.32 -0.29
N LEU A 114 -16.20 -0.27 -0.78
CA LEU A 114 -15.72 -1.08 -1.89
C LEU A 114 -14.84 -2.26 -1.47
N THR A 115 -14.48 -2.43 -0.19
CA THR A 115 -13.69 -3.56 0.32
C THR A 115 -14.15 -4.92 -0.24
N PRO A 116 -15.45 -5.27 -0.30
CA PRO A 116 -15.90 -6.56 -0.85
C PRO A 116 -15.64 -6.75 -2.35
N PHE A 117 -15.27 -5.70 -3.07
CA PHE A 117 -15.05 -5.70 -4.51
C PHE A 117 -13.58 -5.43 -4.88
N THR A 118 -12.73 -5.12 -3.90
CA THR A 118 -11.34 -4.69 -4.11
C THR A 118 -10.31 -5.57 -3.41
N HIS A 119 -10.72 -6.54 -2.60
CA HIS A 119 -9.80 -7.47 -1.91
C HIS A 119 -10.18 -8.92 -2.21
N GLY A 120 -9.20 -9.74 -2.57
CA GLY A 120 -9.45 -11.10 -3.06
C GLY A 120 -10.26 -11.13 -4.36
N THR A 121 -10.17 -10.07 -5.17
CA THR A 121 -10.86 -9.90 -6.46
C THR A 121 -9.85 -9.70 -7.59
N GLY A 122 -10.32 -9.75 -8.84
CA GLY A 122 -9.49 -9.37 -10.00
C GLY A 122 -9.18 -7.87 -10.11
N ASN A 123 -9.85 -7.05 -9.29
CA ASN A 123 -9.68 -5.60 -9.26
C ASN A 123 -8.63 -5.12 -8.26
N PHE A 124 -8.13 -5.99 -7.38
CA PHE A 124 -7.32 -5.59 -6.22
C PHE A 124 -6.17 -4.64 -6.57
N LEU A 125 -5.31 -5.04 -7.51
CA LEU A 125 -4.13 -4.25 -7.85
C LEU A 125 -4.46 -2.97 -8.62
N SER A 126 -5.36 -3.06 -9.61
CA SER A 126 -5.73 -1.93 -10.47
C SER A 126 -6.54 -0.87 -9.72
N TRP A 127 -7.46 -1.29 -8.85
CA TRP A 127 -8.25 -0.39 -8.01
C TRP A 127 -7.36 0.37 -7.04
N HIS A 128 -6.46 -0.31 -6.31
CA HIS A 128 -5.56 0.37 -5.37
C HIS A 128 -4.58 1.30 -6.09
N ARG A 129 -4.08 0.93 -7.28
CA ARG A 129 -3.28 1.85 -8.11
C ARG A 129 -4.05 3.13 -8.46
N TYR A 130 -5.31 3.00 -8.89
CA TYR A 130 -6.14 4.17 -9.22
C TYR A 130 -6.55 4.97 -7.98
N TYR A 131 -6.77 4.31 -6.85
CA TYR A 131 -7.02 4.93 -5.55
C TYR A 131 -5.81 5.80 -5.12
N MET A 132 -4.59 5.26 -5.25
CA MET A 132 -3.36 6.00 -4.97
C MET A 132 -3.15 7.17 -5.95
N HIS A 133 -3.44 6.98 -7.23
CA HIS A 133 -3.40 8.08 -8.21
C HIS A 133 -4.39 9.20 -7.86
N THR A 134 -5.61 8.83 -7.49
CA THR A 134 -6.67 9.75 -7.07
C THR A 134 -6.24 10.53 -5.82
N TYR A 135 -5.68 9.84 -4.83
CA TYR A 135 -5.10 10.47 -3.64
C TYR A 135 -4.00 11.50 -3.98
N GLU A 136 -3.07 11.14 -4.86
CA GLU A 136 -2.03 12.06 -5.34
C GLU A 136 -2.63 13.33 -5.98
N THR A 137 -3.68 13.18 -6.79
CA THR A 137 -4.38 14.30 -7.43
C THR A 137 -5.04 15.23 -6.40
N HIS A 138 -5.64 14.68 -5.35
CA HIS A 138 -6.19 15.48 -4.25
C HIS A 138 -5.10 16.19 -3.45
N LEU A 139 -3.95 15.57 -3.19
CA LEU A 139 -2.80 16.25 -2.58
C LEU A 139 -2.29 17.41 -3.44
N ARG A 140 -2.28 17.27 -4.77
CA ARG A 140 -1.90 18.34 -5.70
C ARG A 140 -2.85 19.54 -5.62
N SER A 141 -4.14 19.30 -5.40
CA SER A 141 -5.12 20.37 -5.12
C SER A 141 -4.84 21.13 -3.81
N CYS A 142 -3.94 20.60 -2.97
CA CYS A 142 -3.42 21.18 -1.73
C CYS A 142 -1.96 21.67 -1.87
N GLY A 143 -1.49 21.89 -3.10
CA GLY A 143 -0.16 22.47 -3.37
C GLY A 143 0.99 21.46 -3.29
N TYR A 144 0.72 20.16 -3.21
CA TYR A 144 1.76 19.15 -3.32
C TYR A 144 2.32 19.11 -4.75
N THR A 145 3.63 19.30 -4.89
CA THR A 145 4.30 19.27 -6.21
C THR A 145 5.09 17.99 -6.45
N GLY A 146 5.39 17.22 -5.39
CA GLY A 146 6.10 15.94 -5.47
C GLY A 146 5.28 14.81 -6.11
N ALA A 147 5.86 13.61 -6.15
CA ALA A 147 5.16 12.37 -6.48
C ALA A 147 5.01 11.54 -5.20
N LEU A 148 4.01 10.66 -5.13
CA LEU A 148 3.78 9.87 -3.92
C LEU A 148 5.05 9.09 -3.49
N PRO A 149 5.49 9.26 -2.24
CA PRO A 149 6.53 8.41 -1.67
C PRO A 149 5.99 7.01 -1.38
N TYR A 150 6.90 6.03 -1.29
CA TYR A 150 6.58 4.69 -0.84
C TYR A 150 7.38 4.30 0.41
N TRP A 151 6.87 3.31 1.14
CA TRP A 151 7.57 2.66 2.24
C TRP A 151 8.21 1.35 1.78
N SER A 152 9.53 1.25 1.91
CA SER A 152 10.23 -0.02 1.75
C SER A 152 10.25 -0.78 3.08
N TRP A 153 9.31 -1.73 3.26
CA TRP A 153 9.21 -2.60 4.44
C TRP A 153 10.52 -3.27 4.87
N PRO A 154 11.32 -3.89 3.98
CA PRO A 154 12.50 -4.66 4.41
C PRO A 154 13.60 -3.79 5.05
N LEU A 155 13.54 -2.47 4.89
CA LEU A 155 14.51 -1.54 5.49
C LEU A 155 14.22 -1.22 6.96
N ASP A 156 13.04 -1.58 7.49
CA ASP A 156 12.65 -1.27 8.87
C ASP A 156 12.38 -2.53 9.72
N LEU A 157 12.90 -3.70 9.32
CA LEU A 157 12.65 -4.96 10.03
C LEU A 157 13.43 -5.08 11.36
N ASP A 158 14.41 -4.22 11.61
CA ASP A 158 15.09 -4.14 12.91
C ASP A 158 14.28 -3.32 13.91
N SER A 159 13.69 -2.21 13.45
CA SER A 159 12.79 -1.37 14.24
C SER A 159 11.92 -0.48 13.35
N VAL A 160 10.61 -0.76 13.29
CA VAL A 160 9.63 0.05 12.55
C VAL A 160 9.51 1.44 13.18
N ALA A 161 9.53 1.51 14.51
CA ALA A 161 9.48 2.77 15.25
C ALA A 161 10.69 3.70 14.98
N SER A 162 11.82 3.17 14.51
CA SER A 162 12.99 3.97 14.13
C SER A 162 12.95 4.48 12.68
N SER A 163 12.01 3.97 11.88
CA SER A 163 11.83 4.38 10.49
C SER A 163 11.61 5.89 10.40
N PRO A 164 12.24 6.62 9.46
CA PRO A 164 11.94 8.03 9.25
C PRO A 164 10.48 8.31 8.84
N LEU A 165 9.72 7.25 8.52
CA LEU A 165 8.28 7.31 8.32
C LEU A 165 7.50 7.36 9.64
N PHE A 166 7.98 6.69 10.69
CA PHE A 166 7.30 6.48 11.96
C PHE A 166 8.07 7.00 13.20
N ASP A 167 9.15 7.76 13.01
CA ASP A 167 10.05 8.20 14.11
C ASP A 167 9.46 9.29 15.03
N GLY A 168 8.24 9.77 14.74
CA GLY A 168 7.59 10.83 15.52
C GLY A 168 8.14 12.23 15.30
N SER A 169 9.13 12.40 14.41
CA SER A 169 9.65 13.71 14.04
C SER A 169 8.60 14.55 13.32
N ASP A 170 8.87 15.84 13.18
CA ASP A 170 8.09 16.76 12.35
C ASP A 170 8.12 16.44 10.84
N THR A 171 8.88 15.40 10.45
CA THR A 171 8.99 14.90 9.08
C THR A 171 8.58 13.44 8.94
N SER A 172 7.80 12.92 9.89
CA SER A 172 7.18 11.58 9.88
C SER A 172 5.67 11.67 9.64
N ILE A 173 5.00 10.53 9.50
CA ILE A 173 3.53 10.43 9.58
C ILE A 173 3.03 10.13 10.99
N GLY A 174 3.79 10.58 12.01
CA GLY A 174 3.53 10.33 13.41
C GLY A 174 4.33 9.17 13.96
N SER A 175 4.46 9.09 15.28
CA SER A 175 5.17 8.01 15.96
C SER A 175 4.36 6.72 16.03
N ASP A 176 4.93 5.74 16.74
CA ASP A 176 4.15 4.66 17.36
C ASP A 176 3.10 5.19 18.35
N GLY A 177 2.17 4.31 18.72
CA GLY A 177 1.20 4.51 19.77
C GLY A 177 1.82 4.61 21.16
N ALA A 178 1.03 5.07 22.14
CA ALA A 178 1.36 4.88 23.54
C ALA A 178 1.43 3.37 23.86
N PRO A 179 2.42 2.91 24.63
CA PRO A 179 2.57 1.49 24.92
C PRO A 179 1.39 0.98 25.75
N VAL A 180 0.79 -0.12 25.32
CA VAL A 180 -0.31 -0.81 25.98
C VAL A 180 0.08 -2.29 26.07
N PRO A 181 0.23 -2.87 27.27
CA PRO A 181 0.46 -4.31 27.40
C PRO A 181 -0.74 -5.10 26.84
N HIS A 182 -0.46 -6.06 25.95
CA HIS A 182 -1.47 -6.97 25.38
C HIS A 182 -0.86 -8.28 24.89
N GLU A 183 -1.70 -9.25 24.51
CA GLU A 183 -1.29 -10.61 24.11
C GLU A 183 -0.97 -10.75 22.61
N GLY A 184 -1.22 -9.71 21.81
CA GLY A 184 -1.02 -9.71 20.36
C GLY A 184 -2.31 -10.06 19.63
N MET A 185 -2.24 -10.30 18.33
CA MET A 185 -3.43 -10.56 17.50
C MET A 185 -3.52 -12.03 17.11
N LYS A 186 -4.75 -12.54 17.13
CA LYS A 186 -5.13 -13.86 16.61
C LYS A 186 -6.15 -13.66 15.49
N LEU A 187 -5.66 -13.61 14.25
CA LEU A 187 -6.43 -13.23 13.08
C LEU A 187 -7.06 -14.47 12.45
N ASP A 188 -8.38 -14.53 12.38
CA ASP A 188 -9.09 -15.56 11.61
C ASP A 188 -8.86 -15.30 10.11
N TRP A 189 -8.17 -16.23 9.43
CA TRP A 189 -7.75 -16.04 8.05
C TRP A 189 -8.61 -16.89 7.09
N PRO A 190 -9.47 -16.26 6.25
CA PRO A 190 -10.43 -16.97 5.43
C PRO A 190 -9.79 -18.00 4.50
N GLY A 191 -10.44 -19.17 4.37
CA GLY A 191 -10.04 -20.22 3.44
C GLY A 191 -9.00 -21.21 3.98
N SER A 192 -8.65 -21.17 5.26
CA SER A 192 -7.84 -22.22 5.89
C SER A 192 -8.50 -23.59 5.73
N THR A 193 -7.75 -24.59 5.26
CA THR A 193 -8.28 -25.94 5.09
C THR A 193 -8.57 -26.61 6.45
N PRO A 194 -9.46 -27.63 6.51
CA PRO A 194 -9.77 -28.33 7.77
C PRO A 194 -8.57 -29.02 8.46
N SER A 195 -7.39 -29.05 7.84
CA SER A 195 -6.20 -29.74 8.33
C SER A 195 -5.13 -28.81 8.95
N GLY A 196 -5.38 -27.50 9.05
CA GLY A 196 -4.41 -26.51 9.57
C GLY A 196 -5.00 -25.55 10.60
N ASP A 197 -4.14 -24.89 11.37
CA ASP A 197 -4.53 -23.79 12.25
C ASP A 197 -5.07 -22.63 11.38
N PRO A 198 -6.35 -22.21 11.54
CA PRO A 198 -6.96 -21.18 10.71
C PRO A 198 -6.45 -19.78 11.04
N PHE A 199 -5.67 -19.63 12.12
CA PHE A 199 -5.28 -18.33 12.63
C PHE A 199 -3.88 -17.92 12.17
N VAL A 200 -3.74 -16.63 11.85
CA VAL A 200 -2.44 -15.95 11.86
C VAL A 200 -2.22 -15.35 13.25
N TYR A 201 -1.10 -15.69 13.87
CA TYR A 201 -0.66 -15.08 15.12
C TYR A 201 0.36 -13.99 14.84
N VAL A 202 0.09 -12.81 15.38
CA VAL A 202 0.99 -11.67 15.41
C VAL A 202 1.25 -11.34 16.88
N SER A 203 2.52 -11.38 17.27
CA SER A 203 2.98 -11.03 18.61
C SER A 203 2.68 -9.55 18.91
N PRO A 204 2.64 -9.13 20.18
CA PRO A 204 2.49 -7.71 20.51
C PRO A 204 3.55 -6.83 19.84
N GLY A 205 3.15 -5.69 19.28
CA GLY A 205 4.08 -4.64 18.88
C GLY A 205 4.54 -3.81 20.08
N SER A 206 5.15 -2.64 19.81
CA SER A 206 5.65 -1.74 20.85
C SER A 206 4.63 -0.68 21.33
N GLY A 207 3.43 -0.68 20.77
CA GLY A 207 2.43 0.38 20.92
C GLY A 207 1.11 -0.12 21.50
N GLY A 208 0.01 0.17 20.80
CA GLY A 208 -1.38 -0.22 21.12
C GLY A 208 -2.29 0.97 21.46
N GLY A 209 -1.74 2.11 21.83
CA GLY A 209 -2.46 3.35 22.16
C GLY A 209 -2.44 4.41 21.04
N CYS A 210 -2.92 5.63 21.34
CA CYS A 210 -2.91 6.75 20.40
C CYS A 210 -1.47 7.11 19.97
N ILE A 211 -1.28 7.56 18.73
CA ILE A 211 0.00 8.11 18.24
C ILE A 211 0.51 9.18 19.22
N ARG A 212 1.76 9.05 19.68
CA ARG A 212 2.32 9.92 20.74
C ARG A 212 2.83 11.28 20.24
N SER A 213 3.41 11.32 19.05
CA SER A 213 4.13 12.51 18.56
C SER A 213 4.15 12.60 17.04
N GLY A 214 4.58 13.74 16.52
CA GLY A 214 4.62 14.05 15.10
C GLY A 214 3.34 14.71 14.57
N PRO A 215 3.30 15.05 13.26
CA PRO A 215 2.27 15.90 12.67
C PRO A 215 0.84 15.35 12.72
N PHE A 216 0.67 14.05 12.96
CA PHE A 216 -0.62 13.36 13.00
C PHE A 216 -0.97 12.81 14.39
N ALA A 217 -0.29 13.23 15.46
CA ALA A 217 -0.56 12.78 16.82
C ALA A 217 -1.98 13.12 17.31
N ASN A 218 -2.55 14.23 16.82
CA ASN A 218 -3.90 14.68 17.14
C ASN A 218 -4.92 14.31 16.05
N SER A 219 -4.52 13.52 15.04
CA SER A 219 -5.43 13.08 13.99
C SER A 219 -6.41 12.04 14.52
N THR A 220 -7.61 12.09 13.99
CA THR A 220 -8.71 11.21 14.38
C THR A 220 -9.22 10.40 13.20
N ILE A 221 -9.67 9.18 13.48
CA ILE A 221 -10.51 8.40 12.58
C ILE A 221 -11.98 8.60 12.97
N ASN A 222 -12.83 8.97 12.01
CA ASN A 222 -14.23 9.31 12.26
C ASN A 222 -15.21 8.14 12.09
N PHE A 223 -14.79 7.06 11.43
CA PHE A 223 -15.58 5.85 11.20
C PHE A 223 -15.50 4.91 12.39
N GLY A 224 -16.62 4.28 12.75
CA GLY A 224 -16.63 3.17 13.71
C GLY A 224 -15.79 2.00 13.21
N GLN A 225 -15.25 1.19 14.13
CA GLN A 225 -14.58 -0.05 13.77
C GLN A 225 -15.52 -0.97 12.99
N VAL A 226 -15.00 -1.73 12.04
CA VAL A 226 -15.77 -2.67 11.21
C VAL A 226 -15.34 -4.10 11.50
N SER A 227 -14.03 -4.33 11.51
CA SER A 227 -13.46 -5.65 11.75
C SER A 227 -12.09 -5.54 12.43
N LEU A 228 -11.97 -4.67 13.44
CA LEU A 228 -10.73 -4.44 14.17
C LEU A 228 -10.40 -5.64 15.08
N PRO A 229 -9.23 -6.30 14.96
CA PRO A 229 -8.84 -7.40 15.83
C PRO A 229 -8.82 -6.99 17.31
N ILE A 230 -9.38 -7.84 18.17
CA ILE A 230 -9.29 -7.70 19.62
C ILE A 230 -8.06 -8.49 20.09
N TYR A 231 -7.13 -7.83 20.78
CA TYR A 231 -5.92 -8.51 21.25
C TYR A 231 -6.23 -9.73 22.13
N GLY A 232 -5.52 -10.83 21.89
CA GLY A 232 -5.69 -12.12 22.58
C GLY A 232 -6.92 -12.92 22.18
N GLN A 233 -7.80 -12.38 21.33
CA GLN A 233 -9.08 -12.99 20.97
C GLN A 233 -9.15 -13.32 19.47
N PRO A 234 -9.87 -14.40 19.07
CA PRO A 234 -10.14 -14.71 17.67
C PRO A 234 -11.31 -13.89 17.09
N HIS A 235 -11.70 -12.80 17.77
CA HIS A 235 -12.88 -11.99 17.43
C HIS A 235 -12.46 -10.58 17.07
N THR A 236 -13.32 -9.92 16.31
CA THR A 236 -13.14 -8.52 15.91
C THR A 236 -14.17 -7.63 16.58
N LEU A 237 -13.77 -6.39 16.81
CA LEU A 237 -14.64 -5.31 17.25
C LEU A 237 -15.31 -4.69 16.01
N SER A 238 -16.62 -4.57 16.08
CA SER A 238 -17.44 -3.92 15.06
C SER A 238 -18.44 -2.96 15.69
N SER A 239 -18.65 -1.83 15.04
CA SER A 239 -19.67 -0.85 15.38
C SER A 239 -20.97 -1.23 14.66
N PRO A 240 -22.16 -1.07 15.30
CA PRO A 240 -23.43 -1.40 14.64
C PRO A 240 -23.68 -0.59 13.36
N ASP A 241 -23.22 0.66 13.34
CA ASP A 241 -23.21 1.53 12.16
C ASP A 241 -21.85 2.24 12.08
N PRO A 242 -20.88 1.69 11.33
CA PRO A 242 -19.56 2.31 11.15
C PRO A 242 -19.60 3.69 10.50
N THR A 243 -20.71 4.07 9.86
CA THR A 243 -20.89 5.33 9.14
C THR A 243 -21.63 6.41 9.96
N ALA A 244 -22.10 6.08 11.16
CA ALA A 244 -22.76 7.02 12.05
C ALA A 244 -21.84 8.17 12.51
N ALA A 245 -22.44 9.30 12.88
CA ALA A 245 -21.73 10.45 13.43
C ALA A 245 -21.19 10.16 14.85
N ASN A 246 -20.28 11.04 15.32
CA ASN A 246 -19.76 11.05 16.70
C ASN A 246 -19.00 9.77 17.13
N GLN A 247 -18.31 9.11 16.19
CA GLN A 247 -17.44 7.95 16.46
C GLN A 247 -15.94 8.29 16.46
N SER A 248 -15.64 9.59 16.45
CA SER A 248 -14.28 10.12 16.33
C SER A 248 -13.39 9.70 17.50
N ARG A 249 -12.20 9.20 17.18
CA ARG A 249 -11.18 8.78 18.16
C ARG A 249 -9.79 8.96 17.58
N CYS A 250 -8.78 9.02 18.44
CA CYS A 250 -7.39 9.09 18.01
C CYS A 250 -7.03 7.88 17.12
N ILE A 251 -6.12 8.08 16.17
CA ILE A 251 -5.47 6.97 15.48
C ILE A 251 -4.53 6.28 16.47
N LYS A 252 -4.62 4.96 16.55
CA LYS A 252 -3.74 4.10 17.37
C LYS A 252 -2.81 3.30 16.48
N ARG A 253 -1.57 3.13 16.91
CA ARG A 253 -0.59 2.25 16.25
C ARG A 253 0.00 1.27 17.23
N ASP A 254 0.33 0.10 16.70
CA ASP A 254 1.07 -0.94 17.39
C ASP A 254 2.18 -1.41 16.46
N LEU A 255 3.20 -0.56 16.29
CA LEU A 255 4.25 -0.81 15.31
C LEU A 255 4.96 -2.14 15.62
N ASN A 256 5.13 -2.95 14.58
CA ASN A 256 5.50 -4.34 14.76
C ASN A 256 6.38 -4.87 13.62
N GLU A 257 7.60 -5.32 13.95
CA GLU A 257 8.54 -5.86 12.97
C GLU A 257 8.21 -7.30 12.55
N GLU A 258 7.49 -8.05 13.39
CA GLU A 258 7.31 -9.50 13.23
C GLU A 258 6.57 -9.88 11.93
N PRO A 259 5.44 -9.24 11.54
CA PRO A 259 4.84 -9.51 10.24
C PRO A 259 5.80 -9.26 9.09
N GLY A 260 6.60 -8.19 9.17
CA GLY A 260 7.60 -7.85 8.16
C GLY A 260 8.70 -8.91 8.06
N ARG A 261 9.23 -9.40 9.18
CA ARG A 261 10.25 -10.45 9.23
C ARG A 261 9.76 -11.79 8.67
N LYS A 262 8.46 -12.07 8.79
CA LYS A 262 7.85 -13.30 8.28
C LYS A 262 7.53 -13.23 6.79
N TRP A 263 7.03 -12.09 6.30
CA TRP A 263 6.40 -12.02 4.98
C TRP A 263 6.84 -10.87 4.07
N SER A 264 7.58 -9.87 4.56
CA SER A 264 7.98 -8.69 3.76
C SER A 264 9.50 -8.41 3.77
N THR A 265 10.31 -9.47 3.89
CA THR A 265 11.77 -9.37 3.72
C THR A 265 12.15 -9.13 2.25
N PHE A 266 13.41 -8.75 2.00
CA PHE A 266 13.95 -8.69 0.63
C PHE A 266 13.75 -10.00 -0.12
N ARG A 267 13.92 -11.13 0.57
CA ARG A 267 13.64 -12.46 0.03
C ARG A 267 12.19 -12.58 -0.42
N ASN A 268 11.23 -12.34 0.50
CA ASN A 268 9.81 -12.54 0.19
C ASN A 268 9.36 -11.71 -1.01
N ILE A 269 9.78 -10.45 -1.08
CA ILE A 269 9.41 -9.53 -2.18
C ILE A 269 10.06 -9.98 -3.50
N THR A 270 11.34 -10.35 -3.48
CA THR A 270 12.07 -10.76 -4.69
C THR A 270 11.51 -12.07 -5.24
N GLU A 271 11.28 -13.06 -4.36
CA GLU A 271 10.71 -14.34 -4.75
C GLU A 271 9.26 -14.19 -5.25
N LEU A 272 8.46 -13.32 -4.63
CA LEU A 272 7.12 -12.96 -5.12
C LEU A 272 7.17 -12.47 -6.59
N ILE A 273 8.12 -11.59 -6.92
CA ILE A 273 8.28 -11.03 -8.28
C ILE A 273 8.79 -12.08 -9.28
N LEU A 274 9.80 -12.86 -8.88
CA LEU A 274 10.50 -13.76 -9.79
C LEU A 274 9.77 -15.08 -10.01
N GLN A 275 9.16 -15.67 -8.98
CA GLN A 275 8.59 -17.02 -9.04
C GLN A 275 7.17 -17.05 -9.58
N ASN A 276 6.38 -15.99 -9.39
CA ASN A 276 4.99 -15.94 -9.86
C ASN A 276 4.95 -15.34 -11.26
N LYS A 277 4.65 -16.14 -12.28
CA LYS A 277 4.70 -15.68 -13.69
C LYS A 277 3.38 -15.17 -14.25
N ASN A 278 2.25 -15.52 -13.61
CA ASN A 278 0.92 -15.04 -13.96
C ASN A 278 0.32 -14.21 -12.81
N ILE A 279 -0.71 -13.42 -13.15
CA ILE A 279 -1.33 -12.47 -12.22
C ILE A 279 -2.10 -13.17 -11.10
N GLU A 280 -2.69 -14.34 -11.37
CA GLU A 280 -3.39 -15.18 -10.38
C GLU A 280 -2.50 -15.46 -9.16
N TRP A 281 -1.37 -16.12 -9.41
CA TRP A 281 -0.44 -16.50 -8.34
C TRP A 281 0.21 -15.28 -7.69
N PHE A 282 0.58 -14.27 -8.49
CA PHE A 282 1.21 -13.07 -7.97
C PHE A 282 0.30 -12.34 -6.96
N GLN A 283 -0.95 -12.01 -7.34
CA GLN A 283 -1.86 -11.31 -6.44
C GLN A 283 -2.31 -12.18 -5.27
N GLY A 284 -2.43 -13.49 -5.50
CA GLY A 284 -2.84 -14.46 -4.49
C GLY A 284 -1.82 -14.61 -3.37
N VAL A 285 -0.54 -14.79 -3.72
CA VAL A 285 0.57 -14.85 -2.75
C VAL A 285 0.79 -13.49 -2.09
N MET A 286 0.68 -12.39 -2.83
CA MET A 286 0.79 -11.04 -2.29
C MET A 286 -0.22 -10.78 -1.16
N GLN A 287 -1.47 -11.21 -1.37
CA GLN A 287 -2.56 -11.06 -0.41
C GLN A 287 -2.60 -12.17 0.64
N GLY A 288 -1.75 -13.20 0.55
CA GLY A 288 -1.72 -14.31 1.51
C GLY A 288 -2.93 -15.26 1.43
N MET A 289 -3.62 -15.31 0.29
CA MET A 289 -4.80 -16.16 0.11
C MET A 289 -4.40 -17.65 0.20
N THR A 290 -5.12 -18.42 1.02
CA THR A 290 -4.70 -19.76 1.45
C THR A 290 -4.52 -20.76 0.32
N GLN A 291 -5.28 -20.63 -0.76
CA GLN A 291 -5.16 -21.49 -1.94
C GLN A 291 -3.80 -21.31 -2.67
N TYR A 292 -3.10 -20.20 -2.43
CA TYR A 292 -1.79 -19.92 -3.02
C TYR A 292 -0.63 -20.05 -2.02
N THR A 293 -0.91 -20.41 -0.77
CA THR A 293 0.09 -20.54 0.31
C THR A 293 0.18 -21.98 0.84
N GLY A 294 -0.25 -22.95 0.05
CA GLY A 294 -0.26 -24.37 0.44
C GLY A 294 -1.24 -24.66 1.59
N GLY A 295 -2.34 -23.90 1.68
CA GLY A 295 -3.35 -24.04 2.72
C GLY A 295 -2.98 -23.44 4.07
N ARG A 296 -1.86 -22.72 4.19
CA ARG A 296 -1.39 -22.11 5.43
C ARG A 296 -1.84 -20.65 5.54
N ALA A 297 -2.33 -20.26 6.72
CA ALA A 297 -2.63 -18.87 7.02
C ALA A 297 -1.36 -18.01 6.86
N SER A 298 -1.47 -16.90 6.12
CA SER A 298 -0.35 -16.06 5.74
C SER A 298 -0.86 -14.65 5.47
N LEU A 299 -0.13 -13.63 5.90
CA LEU A 299 -0.50 -12.25 5.58
C LEU A 299 -0.09 -11.82 4.16
N GLY A 300 0.87 -12.54 3.55
CA GLY A 300 1.57 -12.06 2.36
C GLY A 300 2.26 -10.71 2.61
N VAL A 301 2.83 -10.10 1.56
CA VAL A 301 3.46 -8.77 1.69
C VAL A 301 2.43 -7.67 1.95
N HIS A 302 1.20 -7.83 1.44
CA HIS A 302 0.12 -6.86 1.62
C HIS A 302 -0.35 -6.82 3.08
N GLY A 303 -0.84 -7.94 3.61
CA GLY A 303 -1.30 -8.00 4.99
C GLY A 303 -0.17 -7.65 5.97
N ALA A 304 1.05 -8.13 5.71
CA ALA A 304 2.17 -7.85 6.61
C ALA A 304 2.43 -6.35 6.76
N GLY A 305 2.41 -5.57 5.67
CA GLY A 305 2.58 -4.12 5.77
C GLY A 305 1.48 -3.42 6.58
N HIS A 306 0.22 -3.85 6.47
CA HIS A 306 -0.87 -3.38 7.33
C HIS A 306 -0.62 -3.71 8.82
N TYR A 307 -0.29 -4.95 9.13
CA TYR A 307 -0.08 -5.39 10.52
C TYR A 307 1.28 -4.97 11.10
N MET A 308 2.22 -4.49 10.29
CA MET A 308 3.41 -3.77 10.79
C MET A 308 3.07 -2.36 11.31
N ILE A 309 2.00 -1.73 10.81
CA ILE A 309 1.47 -0.46 11.35
C ILE A 309 0.64 -0.75 12.60
N GLY A 310 -0.21 -1.78 12.53
CA GLY A 310 -1.00 -2.25 13.66
C GLY A 310 -2.08 -1.26 14.10
N GLY A 311 -2.72 -1.55 15.24
CA GLY A 311 -3.62 -0.62 15.92
C GLY A 311 -4.91 -0.31 15.14
N ASP A 312 -5.43 0.91 15.34
CA ASP A 312 -6.76 1.34 14.89
C ASP A 312 -6.63 2.66 14.11
N PRO A 313 -6.87 2.67 12.78
CA PRO A 313 -7.46 1.58 11.99
C PRO A 313 -6.45 0.68 11.27
N GLY A 314 -5.14 0.74 11.56
CA GLY A 314 -4.11 0.02 10.78
C GLY A 314 -4.31 -1.49 10.69
N SER A 315 -4.99 -2.11 11.66
CA SER A 315 -5.39 -3.52 11.66
C SER A 315 -6.85 -3.79 11.30
N ASP A 316 -7.65 -2.79 10.95
CA ASP A 316 -9.05 -2.97 10.52
C ASP A 316 -9.16 -2.91 8.98
N PRO A 317 -9.26 -4.06 8.27
CA PRO A 317 -9.14 -4.15 6.81
C PRO A 317 -10.08 -3.25 6.01
N TRP A 318 -11.15 -2.74 6.61
CA TRP A 318 -12.16 -1.95 5.92
C TRP A 318 -11.84 -0.45 5.93
N ILE A 319 -11.27 0.04 7.03
CA ILE A 319 -11.07 1.47 7.28
C ILE A 319 -9.58 1.83 7.46
N THR A 320 -8.66 0.92 7.08
CA THR A 320 -7.21 1.16 7.13
C THR A 320 -6.71 2.46 6.48
N PRO A 321 -7.34 3.04 5.42
CA PRO A 321 -6.90 4.34 4.88
C PRO A 321 -7.03 5.51 5.86
N GLY A 322 -7.73 5.31 6.98
CA GLY A 322 -7.79 6.27 8.07
C GLY A 322 -6.44 6.51 8.76
N ASP A 323 -5.48 5.59 8.65
CA ASP A 323 -4.09 5.83 9.05
C ASP A 323 -3.29 6.37 7.84
N PRO A 324 -2.63 7.54 7.94
CA PRO A 324 -1.79 8.08 6.87
C PRO A 324 -0.67 7.15 6.37
N GLY A 325 -0.25 6.15 7.16
CA GLY A 325 0.70 5.11 6.77
C GLY A 325 0.19 4.19 5.65
N PHE A 326 -1.13 4.06 5.49
CA PHE A 326 -1.77 3.29 4.41
C PHE A 326 -1.22 3.66 3.03
N TYR A 327 -1.13 4.96 2.75
CA TYR A 327 -0.76 5.47 1.44
C TYR A 327 0.70 5.14 1.06
N PHE A 328 1.58 5.02 2.06
CA PHE A 328 2.96 4.60 1.85
C PHE A 328 3.08 3.10 1.65
N HIS A 329 2.30 2.33 2.42
CA HIS A 329 2.18 0.90 2.25
C HIS A 329 1.65 0.55 0.85
N HIS A 330 0.55 1.14 0.40
CA HIS A 330 -0.03 0.87 -0.91
C HIS A 330 0.78 1.42 -2.08
N ALA A 331 1.55 2.49 -1.89
CA ALA A 331 2.60 2.85 -2.87
C ALA A 331 3.72 1.80 -2.94
N GLY A 332 4.03 1.11 -1.83
CA GLY A 332 4.91 -0.05 -1.79
C GLY A 332 4.32 -1.27 -2.50
N VAL A 333 3.04 -1.57 -2.28
CA VAL A 333 2.30 -2.64 -2.98
C VAL A 333 2.29 -2.39 -4.49
N ASP A 334 1.94 -1.17 -4.90
CA ASP A 334 1.96 -0.77 -6.31
C ASP A 334 3.38 -0.84 -6.91
N ARG A 335 4.42 -0.49 -6.15
CA ARG A 335 5.81 -0.67 -6.57
C ARG A 335 6.12 -2.14 -6.84
N VAL A 336 5.74 -3.06 -5.96
CA VAL A 336 5.99 -4.50 -6.14
C VAL A 336 5.25 -5.02 -7.37
N TRP A 337 4.00 -4.60 -7.59
CA TRP A 337 3.26 -4.93 -8.81
C TRP A 337 3.91 -4.34 -10.06
N TRP A 338 4.31 -3.07 -10.03
CA TRP A 338 5.02 -2.42 -11.14
C TRP A 338 6.31 -3.16 -11.50
N LEU A 339 7.14 -3.52 -10.51
CA LEU A 339 8.35 -4.32 -10.73
C LEU A 339 8.01 -5.65 -11.41
N TRP A 340 6.98 -6.35 -10.91
CA TRP A 340 6.50 -7.58 -11.52
C TRP A 340 6.06 -7.38 -12.97
N GLN A 341 5.26 -6.35 -13.27
CA GLN A 341 4.81 -6.08 -14.64
C GLN A 341 5.99 -5.83 -15.60
N MET A 342 7.00 -5.07 -15.15
CA MET A 342 8.13 -4.71 -16.00
C MET A 342 9.05 -5.90 -16.34
N MET A 343 8.98 -7.01 -15.59
CA MET A 343 9.73 -8.22 -15.91
C MET A 343 9.28 -8.90 -17.21
N ASP A 344 8.02 -8.70 -17.63
CA ASP A 344 7.51 -9.25 -18.90
C ASP A 344 6.31 -8.43 -19.41
N LEU A 345 6.57 -7.16 -19.72
CA LEU A 345 5.55 -6.20 -20.11
C LEU A 345 4.85 -6.56 -21.43
N GLU A 346 5.60 -7.16 -22.37
CA GLU A 346 5.13 -7.55 -23.70
C GLU A 346 4.52 -8.97 -23.72
N GLY A 347 4.92 -9.85 -22.80
CA GLY A 347 4.49 -11.25 -22.76
C GLY A 347 3.26 -11.57 -21.92
N GLY A 348 2.50 -10.58 -21.46
CA GLY A 348 1.18 -10.81 -20.83
C GLY A 348 1.02 -10.34 -19.39
N ARG A 349 2.02 -9.68 -18.76
CA ARG A 349 1.86 -9.11 -17.40
C ARG A 349 0.99 -7.84 -17.33
N ARG A 350 -0.02 -7.77 -18.20
CA ARG A 350 -1.13 -6.80 -18.21
C ARG A 350 -2.50 -7.48 -18.14
N GLU A 351 -2.52 -8.77 -17.84
CA GLU A 351 -3.73 -9.54 -17.61
C GLU A 351 -4.39 -9.21 -16.26
N VAL A 352 -5.65 -9.62 -16.15
CA VAL A 352 -6.44 -9.65 -14.91
C VAL A 352 -6.92 -11.08 -14.67
N PHE A 353 -7.11 -11.46 -13.42
CA PHE A 353 -7.63 -12.78 -13.05
C PHE A 353 -8.46 -12.70 -11.78
N GLY A 354 -9.52 -13.50 -11.70
CA GLY A 354 -10.43 -13.57 -10.56
C GLY A 354 -11.78 -12.95 -10.93
N THR A 355 -12.65 -12.81 -9.93
CA THR A 355 -14.00 -12.26 -10.12
C THR A 355 -14.15 -10.92 -9.44
N ASN A 356 -15.29 -10.27 -9.65
CA ASN A 356 -15.60 -8.94 -9.16
C ASN A 356 -16.00 -8.89 -7.67
N THR A 357 -16.08 -10.02 -6.97
CA THR A 357 -16.45 -10.13 -5.55
C THR A 357 -15.38 -10.88 -4.76
N ALA A 358 -15.16 -10.48 -3.52
CA ALA A 358 -14.12 -11.02 -2.66
C ALA A 358 -14.22 -12.54 -2.55
N MET A 359 -13.15 -13.24 -2.91
CA MET A 359 -13.09 -14.71 -2.93
C MET A 359 -14.23 -15.37 -3.74
N ASN A 360 -14.79 -14.64 -4.71
CA ASN A 360 -15.99 -15.01 -5.46
C ASN A 360 -17.22 -15.28 -4.57
N ASN A 361 -17.40 -14.50 -3.50
CA ASN A 361 -18.52 -14.63 -2.57
C ASN A 361 -19.26 -13.29 -2.35
N PRO A 362 -20.53 -13.17 -2.79
CA PRO A 362 -21.27 -14.14 -3.61
C PRO A 362 -20.62 -14.30 -5.00
N PRO A 363 -20.90 -15.38 -5.76
CA PRO A 363 -20.35 -15.53 -7.10
C PRO A 363 -20.65 -14.34 -8.01
N SER A 364 -19.68 -13.92 -8.80
CA SER A 364 -19.80 -12.84 -9.79
C SER A 364 -19.06 -13.18 -11.08
N GLU A 365 -19.23 -12.34 -12.11
CA GLU A 365 -18.53 -12.46 -13.38
C GLU A 365 -17.01 -12.32 -13.19
N ASP A 366 -16.27 -12.96 -14.10
CA ASP A 366 -14.81 -12.79 -14.19
C ASP A 366 -14.47 -11.33 -14.47
N THR A 367 -13.47 -10.82 -13.75
CA THR A 367 -12.98 -9.46 -13.96
C THR A 367 -12.35 -9.35 -15.34
N THR A 368 -12.69 -8.29 -16.07
CA THR A 368 -12.08 -7.98 -17.36
C THR A 368 -11.39 -6.62 -17.35
N VAL A 369 -10.44 -6.41 -18.27
CA VAL A 369 -9.79 -5.09 -18.42
C VAL A 369 -10.75 -3.96 -18.83
N GLU A 370 -12.00 -4.29 -19.19
CA GLU A 370 -13.05 -3.34 -19.54
C GLU A 370 -13.93 -2.95 -18.34
N ASP A 371 -13.76 -3.60 -17.19
CA ASP A 371 -14.52 -3.30 -15.98
C ASP A 371 -14.14 -1.92 -15.44
N TRP A 372 -15.12 -1.25 -14.81
CA TRP A 372 -14.97 0.10 -14.29
C TRP A 372 -14.40 0.11 -12.87
N LEU A 373 -13.41 0.96 -12.65
CA LEU A 373 -12.91 1.35 -11.35
C LEU A 373 -13.66 2.60 -10.88
N ASP A 374 -14.32 2.48 -9.73
CA ASP A 374 -15.10 3.56 -9.11
C ASP A 374 -14.38 4.11 -7.88
N MET A 375 -14.31 5.45 -7.81
CA MET A 375 -13.73 6.20 -6.69
C MET A 375 -14.78 7.08 -5.99
N GLY A 376 -16.08 6.80 -6.23
CA GLY A 376 -17.18 7.60 -5.71
C GLY A 376 -17.06 9.06 -6.17
N PRO A 377 -17.19 10.05 -5.28
CA PRO A 377 -17.06 11.46 -5.66
C PRO A 377 -15.60 11.92 -5.84
N LEU A 378 -14.60 11.06 -5.58
CA LEU A 378 -13.19 11.48 -5.55
C LEU A 378 -12.57 11.60 -6.95
N ALA A 379 -13.05 10.84 -7.93
CA ALA A 379 -12.58 10.89 -9.31
C ALA A 379 -13.62 10.32 -10.28
N GLU A 380 -13.45 10.61 -11.57
CA GLU A 380 -14.24 9.97 -12.63
C GLU A 380 -13.95 8.46 -12.70
N LYS A 381 -14.89 7.69 -13.24
CA LYS A 381 -14.67 6.25 -13.45
C LYS A 381 -13.70 6.05 -14.61
N VAL A 382 -12.81 5.09 -14.45
CA VAL A 382 -11.88 4.66 -15.50
C VAL A 382 -11.98 3.15 -15.66
N ARG A 383 -11.64 2.62 -16.83
CA ARG A 383 -11.53 1.18 -17.04
C ARG A 383 -10.19 0.67 -16.54
N ILE A 384 -10.15 -0.60 -16.12
CA ILE A 384 -8.90 -1.23 -15.65
C ILE A 384 -7.77 -1.05 -16.66
N LYS A 385 -8.02 -1.23 -17.96
CA LYS A 385 -7.01 -1.07 -19.02
C LYS A 385 -6.29 0.29 -19.01
N GLU A 386 -6.95 1.34 -18.51
CA GLU A 386 -6.42 2.72 -18.49
C GLU A 386 -5.40 2.94 -17.37
N VAL A 387 -5.32 2.01 -16.41
CA VAL A 387 -4.39 2.06 -15.27
C VAL A 387 -3.39 0.89 -15.23
N MET A 388 -3.39 0.01 -16.23
CA MET A 388 -2.46 -1.12 -16.31
C MET A 388 -1.02 -0.71 -16.63
N ASN A 389 -0.82 0.46 -17.26
CA ASN A 389 0.50 0.99 -17.62
C ASN A 389 0.81 2.24 -16.78
N SER A 390 1.85 2.20 -15.94
CA SER A 390 2.22 3.36 -15.10
C SER A 390 2.74 4.56 -15.90
N VAL A 391 3.15 4.34 -17.15
CA VAL A 391 3.65 5.37 -18.09
C VAL A 391 2.71 5.51 -19.31
N GLY A 392 1.41 5.35 -19.09
CA GLY A 392 0.38 5.52 -20.11
C GLY A 392 -1.02 5.61 -19.55
N GLY A 393 -2.00 5.83 -20.43
CA GLY A 393 -3.39 6.04 -20.02
C GLY A 393 -3.53 7.25 -19.09
N GLU A 394 -4.11 7.04 -17.92
CA GLU A 394 -4.29 8.04 -16.86
C GLU A 394 -3.03 8.29 -16.01
N LEU A 395 -2.00 7.47 -16.20
CA LEU A 395 -0.83 7.43 -15.33
C LEU A 395 0.42 7.96 -16.02
N CYS A 396 1.30 8.56 -15.24
CA CYS A 396 2.62 8.97 -15.73
C CYS A 396 3.65 9.01 -14.60
N TYR A 397 4.07 7.83 -14.14
CA TYR A 397 5.05 7.68 -13.08
C TYR A 397 5.88 6.39 -13.17
N VAL A 398 7.03 6.42 -12.50
CA VAL A 398 7.93 5.28 -12.24
C VAL A 398 8.35 5.26 -10.77
N TYR A 399 8.93 4.14 -10.33
CA TYR A 399 9.55 3.99 -9.02
C TYR A 399 11.08 3.97 -9.14
N VAL A 400 11.77 4.57 -8.16
CA VAL A 400 13.24 4.52 -8.02
C VAL A 400 13.67 4.22 -6.60
#